data_AF-A0A938Y0N5-F1
#
_entry.id   AF-A0A938Y0N5-F1
#
_cell.length_a   1.000
_cell.length_b   1.000
_cell.length_c   1.000
_cell.angle_alpha   90.00
_cell.angle_beta   90.00
_cell.angle_gamma   90.00
#
_symmetry.space_group_name_H-M   'P 1'
#
loop_
_entity.id
_entity.type
_entity.pdbx_description
1 polymer ?
#
loop_
_entity_poly.entity_id
_entity_poly.type
_entity_poly.pdbx_seq_one_letter_code
_entity_poly.pdbx_strand_id
1 'polypeptide(L)'
;MAVLAFRTSTYARQIYLSGGNRLTARDGYPGVPADYYTPVEQYAAANFYLYEIDDALAQGWINQKEYDETIAYGYRPNPVLTSAQAETTA
;
A
#
# COMPACT_ATOMS: atom_id res chain seq x y z
N MET A 1 -13.09 -15.11 -8.42
CA MET A 1 -12.06 -16.15 -8.68
C MET A 1 -11.32 -16.45 -7.38
N ALA A 2 -10.55 -17.53 -7.29
CA ALA A 2 -9.73 -17.79 -6.10
C ALA A 2 -8.61 -16.74 -5.99
N VAL A 3 -8.50 -16.08 -4.83
CA VAL A 3 -7.41 -15.15 -4.53
C VAL A 3 -6.15 -15.94 -4.19
N LEU A 4 -5.14 -15.85 -5.04
CA LEU A 4 -3.85 -16.51 -4.86
C LEU A 4 -2.89 -15.59 -4.08
N ALA A 5 -2.45 -16.03 -2.90
CA ALA A 5 -1.59 -15.24 -2.02
C ALA A 5 -0.30 -14.72 -2.69
N PHE A 6 0.33 -15.54 -3.56
CA PHE A 6 1.53 -15.10 -4.28
C PHE A 6 1.24 -13.90 -5.19
N ARG A 7 0.09 -13.89 -5.89
CA ARG A 7 -0.32 -12.77 -6.75
C ARG A 7 -0.62 -11.51 -5.96
N THR A 8 -1.26 -11.65 -4.80
CA THR A 8 -1.50 -10.51 -3.89
C THR A 8 -0.20 -9.81 -3.54
N SER A 9 0.82 -10.60 -3.16
CA SER A 9 2.14 -10.04 -2.80
C SER A 9 2.88 -9.43 -3.99
N THR A 10 2.71 -9.97 -5.20
CA THR A 10 3.29 -9.40 -6.43
C THR A 10 2.63 -8.07 -6.77
N TYR A 11 1.29 -8.01 -6.74
CA TYR A 11 0.54 -6.79 -7.02
C TYR A 11 0.86 -5.70 -6.00
N ALA A 12 0.91 -6.01 -4.72
CA ALA A 12 1.25 -5.03 -3.69
C ALA A 12 2.62 -4.39 -3.96
N ARG A 13 3.66 -5.17 -4.27
CA ARG A 13 4.98 -4.62 -4.60
C ARG A 13 4.97 -3.78 -5.87
N GLN A 14 4.27 -4.24 -6.92
CA GLN A 14 4.18 -3.52 -8.18
C GLN A 14 3.44 -2.18 -8.05
N ILE A 15 2.44 -2.09 -7.15
CA ILE A 15 1.64 -0.88 -6.95
C ILE A 15 2.36 0.08 -6.00
N TYR A 16 2.73 -0.39 -4.81
CA TYR A 16 3.21 0.48 -3.73
C TYR A 16 4.72 0.75 -3.77
N LEU A 17 5.54 -0.16 -4.33
CA LEU A 17 7.00 -0.02 -4.27
C LEU A 17 7.65 0.35 -5.61
N SER A 18 7.00 0.06 -6.73
CA SER A 18 7.61 0.29 -8.06
C SER A 18 6.72 1.02 -9.07
N GLY A 19 5.46 1.31 -8.74
CA GLY A 19 4.53 2.00 -9.65
C GLY A 19 4.22 1.29 -10.97
N GLY A 20 4.55 0.01 -11.09
CA GLY A 20 4.37 -0.80 -12.31
C GLY A 20 2.93 -1.24 -12.56
N ASN A 21 2.01 -0.96 -11.64
CA ASN A 21 0.58 -1.17 -11.83
C ASN A 21 -0.24 -0.17 -10.98
N ARG A 22 -1.57 -0.29 -11.04
CA ARG A 22 -2.55 0.44 -10.21
C ARG A 22 -3.49 -0.55 -9.54
N LEU A 23 -4.09 -0.15 -8.43
CA LEU A 23 -5.12 -0.97 -7.79
C LEU A 23 -6.37 -0.97 -8.70
N THR A 24 -6.91 0.22 -8.95
CA THR A 24 -8.00 0.47 -9.89
C THR A 24 -7.50 0.88 -11.28
N ALA A 25 -8.35 0.77 -12.30
CA ALA A 25 -8.00 1.19 -13.66
C ALA A 25 -7.84 2.72 -13.74
N ARG A 26 -6.61 3.19 -13.98
CA ARG A 26 -6.25 4.62 -14.15
C ARG A 26 -4.87 4.76 -14.77
N ASP A 27 -4.53 5.96 -15.22
CA ASP A 27 -3.21 6.32 -15.76
C ASP A 27 -2.71 5.40 -16.90
N GLY A 28 -3.64 4.82 -17.67
CA GLY A 28 -3.33 3.85 -18.73
C GLY A 28 -3.09 2.41 -18.25
N TYR A 29 -3.20 2.14 -16.95
CA TYR A 29 -3.14 0.79 -16.39
C TYR A 29 -4.54 0.17 -16.28
N PRO A 30 -4.69 -1.13 -16.58
CA PRO A 30 -5.96 -1.83 -16.43
C PRO A 30 -6.36 -2.06 -14.96
N GLY A 31 -5.45 -1.83 -14.02
CA GLY A 31 -5.62 -2.19 -12.62
C GLY A 31 -5.43 -3.70 -12.37
N VAL A 32 -5.72 -4.13 -11.15
CA VAL A 32 -5.79 -5.57 -10.79
C VAL A 32 -7.25 -6.05 -10.82
N PRO A 33 -7.53 -7.37 -10.80
CA PRO A 33 -8.90 -7.84 -10.66
C PRO A 33 -9.49 -7.41 -9.31
N ALA A 34 -10.77 -7.05 -9.27
CA ALA A 34 -11.42 -6.49 -8.08
C ALA A 34 -11.29 -7.38 -6.82
N ASP A 35 -11.30 -8.70 -6.98
CA ASP A 35 -11.09 -9.67 -5.89
C ASP A 35 -9.74 -9.50 -5.16
N TYR A 36 -8.78 -8.81 -5.79
CA TYR A 36 -7.45 -8.55 -5.23
C TYR A 36 -7.32 -7.19 -4.54
N TYR A 37 -8.30 -6.28 -4.62
CA TYR A 37 -8.15 -4.92 -4.06
C TYR A 37 -7.87 -4.99 -2.56
N THR A 38 -8.82 -5.51 -1.79
CA THR A 38 -8.70 -5.62 -0.34
C THR A 38 -7.50 -6.47 0.10
N PRO A 39 -7.23 -7.66 -0.47
CA PRO A 39 -6.04 -8.44 -0.11
C PRO A 39 -4.73 -7.70 -0.36
N VAL A 40 -4.64 -6.90 -1.42
CA VAL A 40 -3.43 -6.13 -1.76
C VAL A 40 -3.20 -5.00 -0.77
N GLU A 41 -4.26 -4.27 -0.42
CA GLU A 41 -4.22 -3.21 0.62
C GLU A 41 -3.80 -3.80 1.97
N GLN A 42 -4.44 -4.91 2.39
CA GLN A 42 -4.07 -5.62 3.63
C GLN A 42 -2.62 -6.11 3.63
N TYR A 43 -2.13 -6.58 2.47
CA TYR A 43 -0.74 -7.00 2.36
C TYR A 43 0.20 -5.80 2.48
N ALA A 44 -0.08 -4.70 1.80
CA ALA A 44 0.71 -3.47 1.87
C ALA A 44 0.77 -2.94 3.30
N ALA A 45 -0.39 -2.77 3.94
CA ALA A 45 -0.57 -2.46 5.36
C ALA A 45 0.32 -3.31 6.29
N ALA A 46 0.27 -4.63 6.14
CA ALA A 46 0.97 -5.54 7.03
C ALA A 46 2.48 -5.64 6.77
N ASN A 47 2.96 -5.35 5.56
CA ASN A 47 4.34 -5.67 5.15
C ASN A 47 5.20 -4.43 4.87
N PHE A 48 4.59 -3.35 4.37
CA PHE A 48 5.29 -2.12 3.99
C PHE A 48 5.28 -1.11 5.13
N TYR A 49 6.27 -0.25 5.13
CA TYR A 49 6.37 0.87 6.05
C TYR A 49 5.49 2.02 5.58
N LEU A 50 5.04 2.85 6.53
CA LEU A 50 4.21 4.02 6.23
C LEU A 50 4.85 4.90 5.14
N TYR A 51 6.16 5.13 5.19
CA TYR A 51 6.85 5.98 4.19
C TYR A 51 6.78 5.40 2.77
N GLU A 52 6.71 4.08 2.61
CA GLU A 52 6.57 3.44 1.30
C GLU A 52 5.15 3.67 0.75
N ILE A 53 4.15 3.64 1.63
CA ILE A 53 2.76 3.92 1.29
C ILE A 53 2.57 5.42 0.99
N ASP A 54 3.21 6.30 1.76
CA ASP A 54 3.24 7.75 1.52
C ASP A 54 3.90 8.10 0.18
N ASP A 55 5.03 7.46 -0.14
CA ASP A 55 5.71 7.66 -1.44
C ASP A 55 4.82 7.17 -2.58
N ALA A 56 4.16 6.02 -2.45
CA ALA A 56 3.20 5.55 -3.45
C ALA A 56 2.08 6.57 -3.72
N LEU A 57 1.59 7.27 -2.69
CA LEU A 57 0.61 8.35 -2.83
C LEU A 57 1.22 9.58 -3.50
N ALA A 58 2.41 10.00 -3.08
CA ALA A 58 3.12 11.16 -3.62
C ALA A 58 3.47 10.98 -5.11
N GLN A 59 3.83 9.76 -5.52
CA GLN A 59 4.10 9.38 -6.91
C GLN A 59 2.80 9.16 -7.72
N GLY A 60 1.63 9.21 -7.08
CA GLY A 60 0.34 8.96 -7.72
C GLY A 60 0.07 7.50 -8.08
N TRP A 61 0.85 6.55 -7.56
CA TRP A 61 0.66 5.12 -7.80
C TRP A 61 -0.56 4.55 -7.08
N ILE A 62 -0.96 5.19 -5.98
CA ILE A 62 -2.24 5.04 -5.29
C ILE A 62 -2.96 6.40 -5.27
N ASN A 63 -4.27 6.40 -5.12
CA ASN A 63 -5.02 7.65 -4.88
C ASN A 63 -5.32 7.81 -3.38
N GLN A 64 -5.84 8.97 -2.97
CA GLN A 64 -6.10 9.27 -1.56
C GLN A 64 -7.04 8.25 -0.91
N LYS A 65 -8.08 7.80 -1.63
CA LYS A 65 -9.02 6.82 -1.10
C LYS A 65 -8.34 5.47 -0.83
N GLU A 66 -7.56 4.97 -1.80
CA GLU A 66 -6.81 3.71 -1.66
C GLU A 66 -5.76 3.79 -0.55
N TYR A 67 -5.13 4.97 -0.38
CA TYR A 67 -4.24 5.24 0.74
C TYR A 67 -4.97 5.14 2.08
N ASP A 68 -6.08 5.87 2.24
CA ASP A 68 -6.89 5.89 3.47
C ASP A 68 -7.39 4.48 3.83
N GLU A 69 -7.86 3.72 2.83
CA GLU A 69 -8.29 2.33 2.96
C GLU A 69 -7.13 1.43 3.42
N THR A 70 -5.95 1.61 2.85
CA THR A 70 -4.76 0.82 3.21
C THR A 70 -4.30 1.08 4.64
N ILE A 71 -4.14 2.35 5.03
CA ILE A 71 -3.66 2.69 6.38
C ILE A 71 -4.67 2.30 7.47
N ALA A 72 -5.97 2.21 7.13
CA ALA A 72 -7.01 1.75 8.05
C ALA A 72 -6.85 0.28 8.46
N TYR A 73 -6.17 -0.56 7.67
CA TYR A 73 -5.84 -1.94 8.03
C TYR A 73 -4.64 -2.05 9.00
N GLY A 74 -4.02 -0.92 9.34
CA GLY A 74 -2.78 -0.84 10.10
C GLY A 74 -1.58 -0.65 9.16
N TYR A 75 -0.48 -0.16 9.70
CA TYR A 75 0.76 0.01 8.93
C TYR A 75 1.96 -0.19 9.84
N ARG A 76 3.10 -0.54 9.25
CA ARG A 76 4.35 -0.60 10.02
C ARG A 76 4.89 0.82 10.16
N PRO A 77 5.02 1.37 11.38
CA PRO A 77 5.62 2.67 11.56
C PRO A 77 7.08 2.62 11.10
N ASN A 78 7.57 3.73 10.54
CA ASN A 78 8.95 3.81 10.05
C ASN A 78 9.94 3.67 11.21
N PRO A 79 10.75 2.59 11.29
CA PRO A 79 11.64 2.34 12.42
C PRO A 79 12.71 3.42 12.62
N VAL A 80 12.98 4.25 11.60
CA VAL A 80 13.96 5.34 11.66
C VAL A 80 13.35 6.64 12.22
N LEU A 81 12.02 6.80 12.17
CA LEU A 81 11.31 7.97 12.71
C LEU A 81 10.63 7.71 14.06
N THR A 82 10.41 6.44 14.44
CA THR A 82 9.77 6.06 15.71
C THR A 82 10.55 6.53 16.94
N SER A 83 11.88 6.68 16.84
CA SER A 83 12.70 7.25 17.92
C SER A 83 12.52 8.76 18.12
N ALA A 84 12.00 9.50 17.13
CA ALA A 84 11.74 10.94 17.26
C ALA A 84 10.33 11.24 17.82
N GLN A 85 9.39 10.31 17.72
CA GLN A 85 8.00 10.49 18.17
C GLN A 85 7.71 9.86 19.54
N ALA A 86 8.62 9.03 20.07
CA ALA A 86 8.51 8.46 21.41
C ALA A 86 8.86 9.44 22.55
N GLU A 87 9.51 10.58 22.25
CA GLU A 87 9.95 11.55 23.27
C GLU A 87 8.97 12.72 23.50
N THR A 88 7.85 12.81 22.76
CA THR A 88 6.85 13.90 22.95
C THR A 88 5.63 13.45 23.76
N THR A 89 5.62 12.23 24.28
CA THR A 89 4.59 11.78 25.23
C THR A 89 5.26 11.18 26.48
N ALA A 90 5.89 12.04 27.27
CA ALA A 90 6.25 11.77 28.66
C ALA A 90 6.11 13.07 29.48
#